data_AF-A0A8S2DT58-F1
#
_entry.id   AF-A0A8S2DT58-F1
#
_cell.length_a   1.000
_cell.length_b   1.000
_cell.length_c   1.000
_cell.angle_alpha   90.00
_cell.angle_beta   90.00
_cell.angle_gamma   90.00
#
_symmetry.space_group_name_H-M   'P 1'
#
loop_
_entity.id
_entity.type
_entity.pdbx_description
1 polymer ?
#
loop_
_entity_poly.entity_id
_entity_poly.type
_entity_poly.pdbx_seq_one_letter_code
_entity_poly.pdbx_strand_id
1 'polypeptide(L)'
;MDRQQYNNKIYDEILSDTSTFKPLESDPTLQKEDRLIRILNNMRDQQFISEDDYNLARPVGSHPARLYGLPKIHKENTPIRPILSSVKTFNYGLAKMLAKNLQHLATSQATIKDTFHFIDICKQFDSDDYENHKMISFDVSSLFTKVPLNKTIEIILDELYSLPSSHQCHTYRNSKKHFCSTRKNRDNLKTLLRIAAEQTHFTFNNKLYEQINGVSMGSPLASIMANIYMGHFEKHNKIKLYQADIKRWYRFVDDTFTMHGAPTNITSSHLPTSPLPPSTITSNNNNIFIQNTALKNKLLDIINDPEIIHLDTHDLGIKILPTTKSSETNPPPPIPKLYFNQKLKTIVAKHQNENHHTIDWAN
;
A
#
# COMPACT_ATOMS: atom_id res chain seq x y z
N MET A 1 -22.30 4.75 -17.41
CA MET A 1 -22.92 4.08 -16.26
C MET A 1 -24.00 4.99 -15.70
N ASP A 2 -25.24 4.52 -15.66
CA ASP A 2 -26.35 5.26 -15.08
C ASP A 2 -26.37 5.15 -13.54
N ARG A 3 -27.27 5.89 -12.88
CA ARG A 3 -27.36 5.95 -11.41
C ARG A 3 -27.75 4.61 -10.78
N GLN A 4 -28.63 3.83 -11.42
CA GLN A 4 -29.08 2.56 -10.87
C GLN A 4 -27.96 1.53 -10.94
N GLN A 5 -27.29 1.43 -12.09
CA GLN A 5 -26.11 0.60 -12.28
C GLN A 5 -24.99 0.98 -11.30
N TYR A 6 -24.73 2.27 -11.10
CA TYR A 6 -23.74 2.76 -10.13
C TYR A 6 -24.09 2.34 -8.68
N ASN A 7 -25.36 2.52 -8.29
CA ASN A 7 -25.82 2.16 -6.95
C ASN A 7 -25.71 0.65 -6.71
N ASN A 8 -26.14 -0.17 -7.67
CA ASN A 8 -26.06 -1.61 -7.58
C ASN A 8 -24.60 -2.06 -7.45
N LYS A 9 -23.68 -1.50 -8.26
CA LYS A 9 -22.25 -1.81 -8.14
C LYS A 9 -21.66 -1.44 -6.78
N ILE A 10 -21.97 -0.27 -6.21
CA ILE A 10 -21.51 0.06 -4.86
C ILE A 10 -22.05 -0.95 -3.84
N TYR A 11 -23.31 -1.36 -3.96
CA TYR A 11 -23.88 -2.34 -3.06
C TYR A 11 -23.22 -3.72 -3.23
N ASP A 12 -23.18 -4.23 -4.45
CA ASP A 12 -22.78 -5.60 -4.76
C ASP A 12 -21.26 -5.80 -4.66
N GLU A 13 -20.45 -4.82 -5.07
CA GLU A 13 -18.98 -4.94 -5.09
C GLU A 13 -18.32 -4.45 -3.79
N ILE A 14 -18.95 -3.52 -3.04
CA ILE A 14 -18.32 -2.86 -1.88
C ILE A 14 -19.09 -3.12 -0.58
N LEU A 15 -20.36 -2.74 -0.48
CA LEU A 15 -21.11 -2.77 0.78
C LEU A 15 -21.62 -4.17 1.17
N SER A 16 -21.61 -5.12 0.25
CA SER A 16 -21.91 -6.53 0.47
C SER A 16 -20.83 -7.24 1.29
N ASP A 17 -19.61 -6.68 1.34
CA ASP A 17 -18.51 -7.22 2.14
C ASP A 17 -18.73 -6.95 3.63
N THR A 18 -19.39 -7.91 4.28
CA THR A 18 -19.66 -7.88 5.72
C THR A 18 -18.42 -8.05 6.59
N SER A 19 -17.25 -8.39 6.01
CA SER A 19 -15.99 -8.41 6.75
C SER A 19 -15.38 -7.02 6.92
N THR A 20 -15.76 -6.07 6.04
CA THR A 20 -15.25 -4.70 6.05
C THR A 20 -16.30 -3.68 6.48
N PHE A 21 -17.57 -3.87 6.10
CA PHE A 21 -18.65 -2.91 6.35
C PHE A 21 -19.83 -3.52 7.10
N LYS A 22 -20.44 -2.72 7.98
CA LYS A 22 -21.62 -3.10 8.75
C LYS A 22 -22.68 -2.00 8.69
N PRO A 23 -23.97 -2.32 8.48
CA PRO A 23 -25.04 -1.32 8.60
C PRO A 23 -25.20 -0.83 10.05
N LEU A 24 -25.63 0.43 10.21
CA LEU A 24 -25.94 1.04 11.49
C LEU A 24 -27.40 1.48 11.56
N GLU A 25 -28.03 1.23 12.71
CA GLU A 25 -29.43 1.61 12.98
C GLU A 25 -29.60 3.09 13.35
N SER A 26 -28.55 3.71 13.93
CA SER A 26 -28.59 5.09 14.39
C SER A 26 -27.25 5.78 14.19
N ASP A 27 -27.29 7.11 14.05
CA ASP A 27 -26.11 7.95 13.84
C ASP A 27 -25.32 8.15 15.15
N PRO A 28 -24.09 7.60 15.27
CA PRO A 28 -23.29 7.70 16.49
C PRO A 28 -22.46 8.99 16.53
N THR A 29 -22.63 9.94 15.59
CA THR A 29 -21.76 11.11 15.44
C THR A 29 -21.55 11.88 16.74
N LEU A 30 -22.63 12.29 17.40
CA LEU A 30 -22.56 13.08 18.64
C LEU A 30 -21.87 12.29 19.77
N GLN A 31 -22.21 11.00 19.91
CA GLN A 31 -21.60 10.14 20.92
C GLN A 31 -20.08 9.99 20.71
N LYS A 32 -19.65 9.81 19.46
CA LYS A 32 -18.23 9.68 19.09
C LYS A 32 -17.48 11.00 19.24
N GLU A 33 -18.10 12.13 18.86
CA GLU A 33 -17.60 13.48 19.05
C GLU A 33 -17.34 13.78 20.54
N ASP A 34 -18.35 13.59 21.40
CA ASP A 34 -18.25 13.79 22.85
C ASP A 34 -17.16 12.92 23.47
N ARG A 35 -17.09 11.65 23.06
CA ARG A 35 -16.06 10.73 23.54
C ARG A 35 -14.67 11.21 23.16
N LEU A 36 -14.46 11.63 21.91
CA LEU A 36 -13.18 12.12 21.44
C LEU A 36 -12.77 13.39 22.18
N ILE A 37 -13.69 14.36 22.35
CA ILE A 37 -13.41 15.61 23.07
C ILE A 37 -12.96 15.32 24.50
N ARG A 38 -13.63 14.40 25.22
CA ARG A 38 -13.21 14.00 26.58
C ARG A 38 -11.80 13.41 26.61
N ILE A 39 -11.46 12.56 25.65
CA ILE A 39 -10.13 11.96 25.54
C ILE A 39 -9.07 13.03 25.26
N LEU A 40 -9.33 13.92 24.29
CA LEU A 40 -8.41 15.00 23.93
C LEU A 40 -8.18 15.98 25.08
N ASN A 41 -9.24 16.39 25.79
CA ASN A 41 -9.11 17.22 26.99
C ASN A 41 -8.20 16.57 28.03
N ASN A 42 -8.46 15.30 28.36
CA ASN A 42 -7.66 14.56 29.33
C ASN A 42 -6.18 14.46 28.92
N MET A 43 -5.92 14.19 27.64
CA MET A 43 -4.54 14.09 27.11
C MET A 43 -3.84 15.45 27.07
N ARG A 44 -4.54 16.53 26.75
CA ARG A 44 -4.02 17.90 26.80
C ARG A 44 -3.70 18.34 28.22
N ASP A 45 -4.61 18.09 29.18
CA ASP A 45 -4.40 18.44 30.59
C ASP A 45 -3.22 17.67 31.20
N GLN A 46 -2.91 16.49 30.65
CA GLN A 46 -1.74 15.67 30.98
C GLN A 46 -0.48 16.04 30.18
N GLN A 47 -0.55 17.07 29.33
CA GLN A 47 0.52 17.52 28.44
C GLN A 47 1.04 16.43 27.49
N PHE A 48 0.20 15.45 27.14
CA PHE A 48 0.53 14.43 26.14
C PHE A 48 0.40 14.97 24.71
N ILE A 49 -0.57 15.86 24.47
CA ILE A 49 -0.72 16.62 23.23
C ILE A 49 -0.58 18.11 23.53
N SER A 50 -0.06 18.88 22.56
CA SER A 50 0.03 20.33 22.65
C SER A 50 -1.34 21.01 22.50
N GLU A 51 -1.43 22.30 22.82
CA GLU A 51 -2.65 23.10 22.57
C GLU A 51 -2.96 23.17 21.06
N ASP A 52 -1.93 23.29 20.22
CA ASP A 52 -2.09 23.31 18.76
C ASP A 52 -2.60 21.97 18.22
N ASP A 53 -2.04 20.86 18.73
CA ASP A 53 -2.51 19.51 18.42
C ASP A 53 -3.97 19.31 18.84
N TYR A 54 -4.32 19.76 20.05
CA TYR A 54 -5.69 19.73 20.55
C TYR A 54 -6.63 20.52 19.64
N ASN A 55 -6.28 21.75 19.30
CA ASN A 55 -7.09 22.63 18.44
C ASN A 55 -7.27 22.05 17.03
N LEU A 56 -6.24 21.39 16.49
CA LEU A 56 -6.32 20.70 15.21
C LEU A 56 -7.17 19.42 15.28
N ALA A 57 -7.07 18.66 16.38
CA ALA A 57 -7.74 17.37 16.54
C ALA A 57 -9.21 17.47 16.95
N ARG A 58 -9.57 18.54 17.67
CA ARG A 58 -10.89 18.70 18.28
C ARG A 58 -11.98 18.83 17.21
N PRO A 59 -12.98 17.91 17.20
CA PRO A 59 -14.13 18.06 16.32
C PRO A 59 -15.04 19.23 16.71
N VAL A 60 -15.72 19.79 15.70
CA VAL A 60 -16.76 20.82 15.87
C VAL A 60 -17.86 20.58 14.86
N GLY A 61 -19.04 20.16 15.33
CA GLY A 61 -20.23 20.04 14.48
C GLY A 61 -20.06 18.99 13.39
N SER A 62 -19.73 17.76 13.80
CA SER A 62 -19.39 16.69 12.88
C SER A 62 -20.62 16.12 12.16
N HIS A 63 -20.38 15.42 11.05
CA HIS A 63 -21.38 14.60 10.39
C HIS A 63 -20.76 13.25 9.96
N PRO A 64 -21.58 12.24 9.62
CA PRO A 64 -21.08 11.02 9.01
C PRO A 64 -20.29 11.29 7.73
N ALA A 65 -19.33 10.42 7.42
CA ALA A 65 -18.66 10.46 6.12
C ALA A 65 -19.67 10.21 4.98
N ARG A 66 -19.27 10.50 3.75
CA ARG A 66 -20.08 10.19 2.56
C ARG A 66 -19.32 9.23 1.66
N LEU A 67 -19.90 8.06 1.41
CA LEU A 67 -19.36 7.12 0.44
C LEU A 67 -19.75 7.55 -0.96
N TYR A 68 -18.77 7.58 -1.85
CA TYR A 68 -18.97 7.67 -3.28
C TYR A 68 -17.91 6.82 -3.99
N GLY A 69 -18.13 6.53 -5.26
CA GLY A 69 -17.32 5.66 -6.08
C GLY A 69 -16.79 6.38 -7.28
N LEU A 70 -15.52 6.16 -7.60
CA LEU A 70 -14.89 6.62 -8.83
C LEU A 70 -14.79 5.45 -9.80
N PRO A 71 -15.53 5.47 -10.94
CA PRO A 71 -15.46 4.40 -11.92
C PRO A 71 -14.09 4.34 -12.61
N LYS A 72 -13.44 3.17 -12.60
CA LYS A 72 -12.20 2.95 -13.35
C LYS A 72 -12.53 2.58 -14.80
N ILE A 73 -12.86 3.55 -15.63
CA ILE A 73 -13.33 3.35 -17.03
C ILE A 73 -12.32 2.65 -17.95
N HIS A 74 -11.05 2.64 -17.58
CA HIS A 74 -9.96 1.99 -18.31
C HIS A 74 -9.78 0.50 -17.95
N LYS A 75 -10.47 -0.02 -16.92
CA LYS A 75 -10.42 -1.45 -16.55
C LYS A 75 -11.67 -2.18 -17.03
N GLU A 76 -11.51 -3.46 -17.39
CA GLU A 76 -12.59 -4.35 -17.80
C GLU A 76 -13.72 -4.35 -16.75
N ASN A 77 -14.97 -4.37 -17.18
CA ASN A 77 -16.16 -4.24 -16.33
C ASN A 77 -16.29 -2.91 -15.57
N THR A 78 -15.36 -1.95 -15.72
CA THR A 78 -15.40 -0.64 -15.03
C THR A 78 -15.64 -0.77 -13.52
N PRO A 79 -14.71 -1.38 -12.77
CA PRO A 79 -14.82 -1.52 -11.32
C PRO A 79 -14.86 -0.15 -10.64
N ILE A 80 -15.50 -0.09 -9.47
CA ILE A 80 -15.64 1.16 -8.72
C ILE A 80 -14.58 1.25 -7.63
N ARG A 81 -13.85 2.38 -7.57
CA ARG A 81 -12.96 2.71 -6.45
C ARG A 81 -13.79 3.45 -5.38
N PRO A 82 -14.05 2.86 -4.20
CA PRO A 82 -14.79 3.54 -3.14
C PRO A 82 -13.92 4.61 -2.47
N ILE A 83 -14.51 5.78 -2.21
CA ILE A 83 -13.92 6.88 -1.45
C ILE A 83 -14.89 7.30 -0.36
N LEU A 84 -14.39 7.38 0.87
CA LEU A 84 -15.08 7.95 2.00
C LEU A 84 -14.65 9.41 2.16
N SER A 85 -15.53 10.34 1.82
CA SER A 85 -15.32 11.75 2.12
C SER A 85 -15.38 11.97 3.62
N SER A 86 -14.20 12.04 4.24
CA SER A 86 -14.01 12.16 5.70
C SER A 86 -14.03 13.62 6.19
N VAL A 87 -14.14 14.59 5.28
CA VAL A 87 -14.14 16.01 5.66
C VAL A 87 -15.27 16.28 6.66
N LYS A 88 -14.93 16.93 7.78
CA LYS A 88 -15.85 17.22 8.91
C LYS A 88 -16.46 15.98 9.59
N THR A 89 -15.87 14.79 9.44
CA THR A 89 -16.16 13.70 10.39
C THR A 89 -15.53 13.98 11.74
N PHE A 90 -16.05 13.35 12.78
CA PHE A 90 -15.60 13.58 14.16
C PHE A 90 -14.10 13.29 14.37
N ASN A 91 -13.52 12.36 13.61
CA ASN A 91 -12.12 11.97 13.69
C ASN A 91 -11.22 12.62 12.63
N TYR A 92 -11.75 13.51 11.77
CA TYR A 92 -11.00 14.10 10.67
C TYR A 92 -9.82 14.95 11.14
N GLY A 93 -10.07 15.86 12.10
CA GLY A 93 -9.03 16.71 12.68
C GLY A 93 -7.94 15.87 13.36
N LEU A 94 -8.35 14.85 14.12
CA LEU A 94 -7.44 13.91 14.76
C LEU A 94 -6.55 13.19 13.73
N ALA A 95 -7.14 12.69 12.65
CA ALA A 95 -6.40 12.04 11.57
C ALA A 95 -5.38 12.98 10.93
N LYS A 96 -5.72 14.26 10.73
CA LYS A 96 -4.76 15.28 10.24
C LYS A 96 -3.62 15.52 11.20
N MET A 97 -3.92 15.69 12.48
CA MET A 97 -2.90 15.88 13.52
C MET A 97 -1.93 14.69 13.57
N LEU A 98 -2.44 13.47 13.59
CA LEU A 98 -1.62 12.26 13.56
C LEU A 98 -0.81 12.14 12.26
N ALA A 99 -1.41 12.44 11.10
CA ALA A 99 -0.70 12.40 9.82
C ALA A 99 0.48 13.38 9.81
N LYS A 100 0.29 14.61 10.31
CA LYS A 100 1.35 15.60 10.48
C LYS A 100 2.46 15.07 11.39
N ASN A 101 2.10 14.53 12.55
CA ASN A 101 3.07 14.12 13.56
C ASN A 101 3.82 12.83 13.18
N LEU A 102 3.22 11.95 12.37
CA LEU A 102 3.79 10.65 11.95
C LEU A 102 4.42 10.67 10.56
N GLN A 103 4.40 11.81 9.85
CA GLN A 103 4.92 11.93 8.48
C GLN A 103 6.37 11.45 8.35
N HIS A 104 7.19 11.67 9.38
CA HIS A 104 8.59 11.28 9.40
C HIS A 104 8.81 9.75 9.38
N LEU A 105 7.84 8.97 9.86
CA LEU A 105 7.89 7.49 9.84
C LEU A 105 7.44 6.92 8.49
N ALA A 106 6.67 7.69 7.72
CA ALA A 106 6.08 7.23 6.45
C ALA A 106 7.06 7.27 5.27
N THR A 107 8.31 7.70 5.47
CA THR A 107 9.31 7.78 4.41
C THR A 107 10.40 6.73 4.62
N SER A 108 10.65 5.89 3.61
CA SER A 108 11.75 4.93 3.57
C SER A 108 12.76 5.30 2.49
N GLN A 109 13.96 4.69 2.51
CA GLN A 109 14.95 4.85 1.42
C GLN A 109 14.43 4.34 0.07
N ALA A 110 13.47 3.43 0.06
CA ALA A 110 12.84 2.93 -1.15
C ALA A 110 11.70 3.83 -1.64
N THR A 111 11.26 4.82 -0.84
CA THR A 111 10.11 5.65 -1.19
C THR A 111 10.45 6.66 -2.29
N ILE A 112 9.68 6.64 -3.36
CA ILE A 112 9.68 7.64 -4.42
C ILE A 112 8.70 8.74 -4.02
N LYS A 113 9.14 10.00 -4.07
CA LYS A 113 8.29 11.17 -3.74
C LYS A 113 7.41 11.61 -4.90
N ASP A 114 7.98 11.61 -6.09
CA ASP A 114 7.36 12.03 -7.33
C ASP A 114 8.18 11.51 -8.52
N THR A 115 7.72 11.81 -9.74
CA THR A 115 8.37 11.39 -10.98
C THR A 115 9.79 11.95 -11.13
N PHE A 116 10.05 13.18 -10.67
CA PHE A 116 11.37 13.80 -10.79
C PHE A 116 12.38 13.13 -9.88
N HIS A 117 11.99 12.84 -8.64
CA HIS A 117 12.79 12.05 -7.71
C HIS A 117 13.14 10.68 -8.30
N PHE A 118 12.20 10.02 -8.97
CA PHE A 118 12.50 8.75 -9.63
C PHE A 118 13.48 8.89 -10.79
N ILE A 119 13.33 9.93 -11.63
CA ILE A 119 14.29 10.23 -12.70
C ILE A 119 15.69 10.44 -12.11
N ASP A 120 15.80 11.17 -11.00
CA ASP A 120 17.08 11.42 -10.33
C ASP A 120 17.69 10.15 -9.71
N ILE A 121 16.86 9.20 -9.26
CA ILE A 121 17.30 7.86 -8.89
C ILE A 121 17.85 7.12 -10.12
N CYS A 122 17.12 7.10 -11.24
CA CYS A 122 17.55 6.41 -12.46
C CYS A 122 18.86 6.97 -13.04
N LYS A 123 19.11 8.27 -12.91
CA LYS A 123 20.38 8.89 -13.31
C LYS A 123 21.59 8.34 -12.54
N GLN A 124 21.38 7.77 -11.35
CA GLN A 124 22.44 7.16 -10.54
C GLN A 124 22.69 5.69 -10.88
N PHE A 125 21.91 5.10 -11.79
CA PHE A 125 22.11 3.73 -12.24
C PHE A 125 23.34 3.65 -13.16
N ASP A 126 24.12 2.58 -13.02
CA ASP A 126 25.29 2.35 -13.86
C ASP A 126 24.94 1.56 -15.14
N SER A 127 25.94 1.29 -15.99
CA SER A 127 25.73 0.52 -17.22
C SER A 127 25.24 -0.90 -16.94
N ASP A 128 25.65 -1.52 -15.83
CA ASP A 128 25.29 -2.88 -15.46
C ASP A 128 23.81 -2.97 -15.06
N ASP A 129 23.30 -1.97 -14.33
CA ASP A 129 21.87 -1.80 -14.05
C ASP A 129 21.04 -1.86 -15.35
N TYR A 130 21.48 -1.19 -16.43
CA TYR A 130 20.71 -1.16 -17.68
C TYR A 130 20.91 -2.36 -18.62
N GLU A 131 22.07 -3.00 -18.58
CA GLU A 131 22.44 -4.03 -19.55
C GLU A 131 22.15 -5.44 -19.05
N ASN A 132 22.33 -5.67 -17.74
CA ASN A 132 22.30 -7.01 -17.16
C ASN A 132 21.12 -7.25 -16.20
N HIS A 133 20.26 -6.25 -15.99
CA HIS A 133 19.08 -6.40 -15.14
C HIS A 133 17.77 -6.31 -15.92
N LYS A 134 16.76 -7.03 -15.42
CA LYS A 134 15.38 -6.94 -15.91
C LYS A 134 14.58 -6.05 -14.96
N MET A 135 13.86 -5.10 -15.54
CA MET A 135 12.92 -4.29 -14.81
C MET A 135 11.60 -5.04 -14.64
N ILE A 136 11.05 -5.00 -13.42
CA ILE A 136 9.78 -5.63 -13.08
C ILE A 136 8.99 -4.64 -12.23
N SER A 137 7.74 -4.40 -12.61
CA SER A 137 6.80 -3.62 -11.81
C SER A 137 5.87 -4.54 -11.01
N PHE A 138 5.51 -4.11 -9.80
CA PHE A 138 4.45 -4.74 -9.01
C PHE A 138 3.41 -3.69 -8.62
N ASP A 139 2.14 -4.10 -8.58
CA ASP A 139 1.03 -3.30 -8.03
C ASP A 139 0.54 -3.94 -6.73
N VAL A 140 0.30 -3.15 -5.68
CA VAL A 140 -0.24 -3.67 -4.42
C VAL A 140 -1.77 -3.68 -4.50
N SER A 141 -2.38 -4.86 -4.50
CA SER A 141 -3.85 -4.95 -4.60
C SER A 141 -4.53 -4.33 -3.39
N SER A 142 -5.37 -3.33 -3.63
CA SER A 142 -6.27 -2.75 -2.63
C SER A 142 -5.55 -2.33 -1.33
N LEU A 143 -4.37 -1.71 -1.45
CA LEU A 143 -3.48 -1.34 -0.35
C LEU A 143 -4.24 -0.83 0.89
N PHE A 144 -5.01 0.26 0.78
CA PHE A 144 -5.67 0.90 1.92
C PHE A 144 -6.67 0.03 2.68
N THR A 145 -7.42 -0.83 1.99
CA THR A 145 -8.40 -1.72 2.63
C THR A 145 -7.77 -2.97 3.22
N LYS A 146 -6.59 -3.38 2.71
CA LYS A 146 -5.89 -4.59 3.14
C LYS A 146 -4.73 -4.35 4.10
N VAL A 147 -4.31 -3.10 4.32
CA VAL A 147 -3.29 -2.78 5.33
C VAL A 147 -3.71 -3.35 6.69
N PRO A 148 -2.87 -4.19 7.34
CA PRO A 148 -3.20 -4.78 8.62
C PRO A 148 -3.12 -3.70 9.71
N LEU A 149 -4.27 -3.10 10.01
CA LEU A 149 -4.36 -1.90 10.83
C LEU A 149 -3.74 -2.09 12.22
N ASN A 150 -4.11 -3.15 12.94
CA ASN A 150 -3.57 -3.43 14.27
C ASN A 150 -2.04 -3.60 14.25
N LYS A 151 -1.51 -4.33 13.27
CA LYS A 151 -0.06 -4.52 13.12
C LYS A 151 0.64 -3.20 12.83
N THR A 152 0.05 -2.36 11.98
CA THR A 152 0.58 -1.04 11.64
C THR A 152 0.62 -0.13 12.86
N ILE A 153 -0.42 -0.16 13.70
CA ILE A 153 -0.46 0.57 14.97
C ILE A 153 0.69 0.09 15.88
N GLU A 154 0.88 -1.21 16.05
CA GLU A 154 1.99 -1.71 16.86
C GLU A 154 3.36 -1.32 16.29
N ILE A 155 3.55 -1.36 14.97
CA ILE A 155 4.78 -0.88 14.31
C ILE A 155 5.06 0.58 14.67
N ILE A 156 4.06 1.47 14.57
CA ILE A 156 4.20 2.89 14.95
C ILE A 156 4.60 3.03 16.41
N LEU A 157 3.93 2.27 17.29
CA LEU A 157 4.19 2.31 18.72
C LEU A 157 5.59 1.81 19.06
N ASP A 158 6.07 0.78 18.36
CA ASP A 158 7.39 0.21 18.57
C ASP A 158 8.47 1.15 18.04
N GLU A 159 8.31 1.77 16.86
CA GLU A 159 9.28 2.74 16.34
C GLU A 159 9.40 3.99 17.25
N LEU A 160 8.31 4.43 17.89
CA LEU A 160 8.31 5.62 18.76
C LEU A 160 8.63 5.34 20.24
N TYR A 161 8.27 4.16 20.74
CA TYR A 161 8.34 3.81 22.15
C TYR A 161 9.08 2.51 22.41
N SER A 162 9.94 2.05 21.50
CA SER A 162 10.83 0.91 21.73
C SER A 162 11.52 1.04 23.09
N LEU A 163 11.17 0.14 24.00
CA LEU A 163 11.77 0.08 25.33
C LEU A 163 13.03 -0.77 25.23
N PRO A 164 14.15 -0.33 25.85
CA PRO A 164 15.32 -1.19 26.00
C PRO A 164 14.94 -2.52 26.66
N SER A 165 15.59 -3.61 26.31
CA SER A 165 15.38 -4.93 26.93
C SER A 165 15.57 -4.92 28.46
N SER A 166 16.24 -3.89 29.00
CA SER A 166 16.44 -3.63 30.43
C SER A 166 15.32 -2.84 31.12
N HIS A 167 14.30 -2.38 30.38
CA HIS A 167 13.20 -1.61 30.97
C HIS A 167 12.28 -2.51 31.81
N GLN A 168 12.52 -2.53 33.12
CA GLN A 168 11.70 -3.24 34.09
C GLN A 168 10.53 -2.36 34.56
N CYS A 169 9.46 -2.28 33.77
CA CYS A 169 8.18 -1.81 34.29
C CYS A 169 7.50 -3.02 34.96
N HIS A 170 7.43 -3.02 36.30
CA HIS A 170 6.78 -4.10 37.04
C HIS A 170 5.29 -4.14 36.73
N THR A 171 4.88 -5.03 35.83
CA THR A 171 3.49 -5.49 35.80
C THR A 171 3.28 -6.33 37.05
N TYR A 172 2.55 -5.76 38.01
CA TYR A 172 1.97 -6.50 39.13
C TYR A 172 2.98 -7.20 40.06
N ARG A 173 3.49 -6.48 41.06
CA ARG A 173 3.78 -7.09 42.37
C ARG A 173 3.57 -6.04 43.45
N ASN A 174 2.41 -6.17 44.10
CA ASN A 174 2.04 -5.64 45.41
C ASN A 174 2.57 -4.26 45.81
N SER A 175 1.63 -3.32 45.91
CA SER A 175 1.72 -1.97 46.49
C SER A 175 2.26 -0.86 45.57
N LYS A 176 1.38 0.12 45.32
CA LYS A 176 1.54 1.38 44.54
C LYS A 176 1.82 1.20 43.04
N LYS A 177 0.84 1.60 42.21
CA LYS A 177 0.96 1.69 40.74
C LYS A 177 2.23 2.47 40.37
N HIS A 178 3.30 1.78 39.97
CA HIS A 178 4.42 2.44 39.31
C HIS A 178 3.92 2.98 37.97
N PHE A 179 3.83 4.30 37.87
CA PHE A 179 3.37 4.99 36.67
C PHE A 179 4.55 5.16 35.70
N CYS A 180 4.60 4.34 34.65
CA CYS A 180 5.57 4.53 33.57
C CYS A 180 4.98 5.51 32.55
N SER A 181 5.56 6.71 32.46
CA SER A 181 5.15 7.74 31.49
C SER A 181 5.25 7.23 30.06
N THR A 182 6.30 6.48 29.71
CA THR A 182 6.47 5.89 28.37
C THR A 182 5.36 4.91 28.02
N ARG A 183 4.97 4.01 28.94
CA ARG A 183 3.87 3.06 28.71
C ARG A 183 2.54 3.79 28.55
N LYS A 184 2.26 4.76 29.42
CA LYS A 184 1.05 5.57 29.30
C LYS A 184 1.01 6.33 27.97
N ASN A 185 2.13 6.92 27.55
CA ASN A 185 2.22 7.64 26.28
C ASN A 185 2.01 6.69 25.07
N ARG A 186 2.56 5.47 25.14
CA ARG A 186 2.28 4.40 24.17
C ARG A 186 0.79 4.07 24.11
N ASP A 187 0.14 3.88 25.26
CA ASP A 187 -1.30 3.57 25.33
C ASP A 187 -2.19 4.74 24.87
N ASN A 188 -1.79 5.97 25.19
CA ASN A 188 -2.45 7.18 24.73
C ASN A 188 -2.36 7.30 23.20
N LEU A 189 -1.16 7.14 22.61
CA LEU A 189 -1.01 7.16 21.15
C LEU A 189 -1.79 6.04 20.49
N LYS A 190 -1.76 4.82 21.06
CA LYS A 190 -2.54 3.68 20.58
C LYS A 190 -4.03 4.02 20.53
N THR A 191 -4.54 4.65 21.58
CA THR A 191 -5.95 5.08 21.65
C THR A 191 -6.28 6.09 20.55
N LEU A 192 -5.44 7.10 20.33
CA LEU A 192 -5.64 8.09 19.27
C LEU A 192 -5.59 7.47 17.87
N LEU A 193 -4.62 6.59 17.60
CA LEU A 193 -4.49 5.88 16.32
C LEU A 193 -5.73 5.04 16.03
N ARG A 194 -6.24 4.31 17.02
CA ARG A 194 -7.46 3.51 16.86
C ARG A 194 -8.68 4.38 16.57
N ILE A 195 -8.87 5.49 17.26
CA ILE A 195 -10.01 6.39 16.99
C ILE A 195 -9.92 7.02 15.60
N ALA A 196 -8.70 7.35 15.14
CA ALA A 196 -8.49 7.98 13.84
C ALA A 196 -8.64 7.00 12.66
N ALA A 197 -8.27 5.74 12.85
CA ALA A 197 -8.24 4.74 11.79
C ALA A 197 -9.45 3.79 11.81
N GLU A 198 -9.98 3.46 12.99
CA GLU A 198 -11.13 2.58 13.17
C GLU A 198 -12.45 3.39 13.20
N GLN A 199 -13.58 2.70 13.03
CA GLN A 199 -14.91 3.22 13.37
C GLN A 199 -15.36 4.46 12.57
N THR A 200 -14.92 4.56 11.31
CA THR A 200 -15.46 5.59 10.40
C THR A 200 -16.88 5.17 10.01
N HIS A 201 -17.88 5.91 10.50
CA HIS A 201 -19.26 5.76 10.06
C HIS A 201 -19.56 6.73 8.91
N PHE A 202 -20.38 6.27 7.98
CA PHE A 202 -20.65 6.97 6.73
C PHE A 202 -22.03 6.68 6.19
N THR A 203 -22.47 7.53 5.27
CA THR A 203 -23.75 7.40 4.57
C THR A 203 -23.55 7.04 3.11
N PHE A 204 -24.41 6.17 2.60
CA PHE A 204 -24.59 5.90 1.17
C PHE A 204 -26.09 5.73 0.88
N ASN A 205 -26.62 6.48 -0.08
CA ASN A 205 -28.06 6.47 -0.43
C ASN A 205 -28.97 6.53 0.81
N ASN A 206 -28.69 7.47 1.71
CA ASN A 206 -29.44 7.71 2.96
C ASN A 206 -29.46 6.54 3.95
N LYS A 207 -28.62 5.52 3.74
CA LYS A 207 -28.38 4.44 4.71
C LYS A 207 -27.03 4.65 5.39
N LEU A 208 -26.97 4.29 6.67
CA LEU A 208 -25.79 4.46 7.50
C LEU A 208 -25.02 3.15 7.63
N TYR A 209 -23.70 3.26 7.57
CA TYR A 209 -22.77 2.14 7.65
C TYR A 209 -21.58 2.52 8.54
N GLU A 210 -20.85 1.51 8.98
CA GLU A 210 -19.56 1.62 9.66
C GLU A 210 -18.53 0.75 8.95
N GLN A 211 -17.35 1.30 8.73
CA GLN A 211 -16.18 0.51 8.35
C GLN A 211 -15.55 -0.09 9.60
N ILE A 212 -15.51 -1.42 9.66
CA ILE A 212 -14.99 -2.19 10.81
C ILE A 212 -13.59 -2.75 10.58
N ASN A 213 -13.08 -2.73 9.34
CA ASN A 213 -11.74 -3.20 9.00
C ASN A 213 -11.05 -2.31 7.94
N GLY A 214 -9.72 -2.30 7.94
CA GLY A 214 -8.88 -1.47 7.07
C GLY A 214 -8.93 0.02 7.43
N VAL A 215 -8.23 0.85 6.65
CA VAL A 215 -8.29 2.32 6.79
C VAL A 215 -9.12 2.92 5.66
N SER A 216 -9.98 3.89 5.99
CA SER A 216 -10.85 4.52 5.00
C SER A 216 -10.05 5.27 3.93
N MET A 217 -10.30 4.92 2.66
CA MET A 217 -9.78 5.66 1.51
C MET A 217 -10.40 7.06 1.51
N GLY A 218 -9.64 8.05 1.95
CA GLY A 218 -10.11 9.43 2.16
C GLY A 218 -9.84 9.95 3.57
N SER A 219 -9.40 9.11 4.52
CA SER A 219 -8.81 9.59 5.77
C SER A 219 -7.43 10.22 5.51
N PRO A 220 -7.12 11.39 6.10
CA PRO A 220 -5.77 11.98 6.07
C PRO A 220 -4.67 11.04 6.57
N LEU A 221 -5.01 10.09 7.44
CA LEU A 221 -4.07 9.16 8.06
C LEU A 221 -3.80 7.92 7.17
N ALA A 222 -4.65 7.65 6.17
CA ALA A 222 -4.60 6.41 5.39
C ALA A 222 -3.27 6.21 4.64
N SER A 223 -2.80 7.25 3.94
CA SER A 223 -1.53 7.22 3.20
C SER A 223 -0.32 7.05 4.11
N ILE A 224 -0.35 7.70 5.28
CA ILE A 224 0.70 7.60 6.29
C ILE A 224 0.78 6.16 6.81
N MET A 225 -0.34 5.57 7.21
CA MET A 225 -0.35 4.18 7.71
C MET A 225 0.07 3.17 6.66
N ALA A 226 -0.41 3.31 5.43
CA ALA A 226 -0.03 2.44 4.33
C ALA A 226 1.48 2.50 4.05
N ASN A 227 2.05 3.71 4.00
CA ASN A 227 3.48 3.88 3.77
C ASN A 227 4.34 3.40 4.92
N ILE A 228 3.93 3.60 6.18
CA ILE A 228 4.64 3.07 7.35
C ILE A 228 4.68 1.55 7.30
N TYR A 229 3.54 0.91 7.04
CA TYR A 229 3.46 -0.54 6.93
C TYR A 229 4.33 -1.06 5.78
N MET A 230 4.26 -0.44 4.60
CA MET A 230 5.09 -0.83 3.47
C MET A 230 6.59 -0.62 3.72
N GLY A 231 6.98 0.47 4.39
CA GLY A 231 8.36 0.71 4.80
C GLY A 231 8.86 -0.36 5.78
N HIS A 232 8.02 -0.77 6.73
CA HIS A 232 8.32 -1.89 7.62
C HIS A 232 8.46 -3.20 6.84
N PHE A 233 7.53 -3.48 5.91
CA PHE A 233 7.57 -4.66 5.04
C PHE A 233 8.88 -4.74 4.24
N GLU A 234 9.28 -3.65 3.60
CA GLU A 234 10.53 -3.51 2.84
C GLU A 234 11.75 -3.77 3.71
N LYS A 235 11.80 -3.15 4.90
CA LYS A 235 12.89 -3.33 5.88
C LYS A 235 12.99 -4.77 6.35
N HIS A 236 11.86 -5.40 6.68
CA HIS A 236 11.80 -6.77 7.19
C HIS A 236 12.17 -7.81 6.13
N ASN A 237 11.78 -7.59 4.87
CA ASN A 237 12.02 -8.52 3.77
C ASN A 237 13.27 -8.20 2.95
N LYS A 238 14.05 -7.17 3.31
CA LYS A 238 15.26 -6.76 2.57
C LYS A 238 16.21 -7.91 2.24
N ILE A 239 16.44 -8.82 3.20
CA ILE A 239 17.31 -9.99 3.00
C ILE A 239 16.68 -10.97 2.00
N LYS A 240 15.38 -11.27 2.13
CA LYS A 240 14.66 -12.16 1.22
C LYS A 240 14.63 -11.58 -0.20
N LEU A 241 14.39 -10.27 -0.34
CA LEU A 241 14.42 -9.55 -1.62
C LEU A 241 15.81 -9.67 -2.27
N TYR A 242 16.88 -9.46 -1.49
CA TYR A 242 18.24 -9.64 -1.97
C TYR A 242 18.54 -11.08 -2.40
N GLN A 243 18.08 -12.09 -1.63
CA GLN A 243 18.21 -13.52 -1.96
C GLN A 243 17.39 -13.91 -3.21
N ALA A 244 16.30 -13.20 -3.46
CA ALA A 244 15.52 -13.29 -4.69
C ALA A 244 16.17 -12.55 -5.88
N ASP A 245 17.41 -12.08 -5.71
CA ASP A 245 18.21 -11.36 -6.72
C ASP A 245 17.59 -10.04 -7.18
N ILE A 246 16.78 -9.43 -6.32
CA ILE A 246 16.32 -8.05 -6.50
C ILE A 246 17.43 -7.11 -6.03
N LYS A 247 18.04 -6.39 -6.96
CA LYS A 247 19.11 -5.42 -6.69
C LYS A 247 18.59 -4.04 -6.34
N ARG A 248 17.50 -3.63 -6.98
CA ARG A 248 16.85 -2.32 -6.76
C ARG A 248 15.39 -2.54 -6.42
N TRP A 249 14.89 -1.82 -5.42
CA TRP A 249 13.50 -1.79 -5.01
C TRP A 249 13.14 -0.35 -4.66
N TYR A 250 12.20 0.22 -5.41
CA TYR A 250 11.68 1.56 -5.19
C TYR A 250 10.16 1.52 -5.30
N ARG A 251 9.45 2.34 -4.52
CA ARG A 251 7.99 2.32 -4.46
C ARG A 251 7.40 3.72 -4.43
N PHE A 252 6.40 3.95 -5.25
CA PHE A 252 5.51 5.11 -5.20
C PHE A 252 4.12 4.65 -4.76
N VAL A 253 3.81 4.79 -3.46
CA VAL A 253 2.55 4.33 -2.86
C VAL A 253 2.32 2.82 -3.08
N ASP A 254 1.48 2.42 -4.03
CA ASP A 254 1.15 1.04 -4.42
C ASP A 254 2.03 0.52 -5.56
N ASP A 255 2.53 1.40 -6.41
CA ASP A 255 3.40 1.04 -7.54
C ASP A 255 4.82 0.78 -7.08
N THR A 256 5.36 -0.40 -7.40
CA THR A 256 6.74 -0.77 -7.10
C THR A 256 7.54 -0.96 -8.38
N PHE A 257 8.69 -0.32 -8.45
CA PHE A 257 9.72 -0.55 -9.45
C PHE A 257 10.83 -1.43 -8.87
N THR A 258 11.22 -2.49 -9.59
CA THR A 258 12.30 -3.38 -9.18
C THR A 258 13.23 -3.73 -10.32
N MET A 259 14.48 -4.06 -9.97
CA MET A 259 15.46 -4.58 -10.92
C MET A 259 16.00 -5.91 -10.40
N HIS A 260 15.87 -6.94 -11.24
CA HIS A 260 16.27 -8.31 -10.96
C HIS A 260 17.47 -8.69 -11.85
N GLY A 261 18.48 -9.36 -11.27
CA GLY A 261 19.66 -9.80 -12.02
C GLY A 261 19.29 -10.73 -13.19
N ALA A 262 20.04 -10.70 -14.29
CA ALA A 262 19.87 -11.73 -15.30
C ALA A 262 20.15 -13.11 -14.65
N PRO A 263 19.38 -14.17 -14.96
CA PRO A 263 19.87 -15.51 -14.64
C PRO A 263 21.25 -15.61 -15.29
N THR A 264 22.27 -15.84 -14.48
CA THR A 264 23.58 -16.22 -14.99
C THR A 264 23.32 -17.35 -15.97
N ASN A 265 23.71 -17.17 -17.24
CA ASN A 265 23.85 -18.30 -18.14
C ASN A 265 24.76 -19.27 -17.38
N ILE A 266 24.19 -20.37 -16.90
CA ILE A 266 24.99 -21.51 -16.47
C ILE A 266 25.74 -21.89 -17.73
N THR A 267 27.01 -21.47 -17.80
CA THR A 267 27.93 -21.89 -18.84
C THR A 267 27.84 -23.40 -18.89
N SER A 268 27.43 -23.89 -20.06
CA SER A 268 27.32 -25.29 -20.40
C SER A 268 28.68 -25.98 -20.29
N SER A 269 29.05 -26.36 -19.08
CA SER A 269 30.03 -27.40 -18.81
C SER A 269 29.47 -28.25 -17.68
N HIS A 270 29.02 -29.45 -18.04
CA HIS A 270 28.38 -30.48 -17.21
C HIS A 270 26.85 -30.46 -17.15
N LEU A 271 26.20 -30.81 -18.27
CA LEU A 271 24.96 -31.59 -18.23
C LEU A 271 25.13 -32.85 -19.11
N PRO A 272 24.65 -34.03 -18.68
CA PRO A 272 24.70 -35.26 -19.47
C PRO A 272 23.75 -35.17 -20.68
N THR A 273 24.20 -35.76 -21.78
CA THR A 273 23.54 -35.81 -23.09
C THR A 273 22.15 -36.46 -23.03
N SER A 274 21.10 -35.66 -23.19
CA SER A 274 19.82 -36.11 -23.77
C SER A 274 19.02 -34.89 -24.28
N PRO A 275 18.42 -34.95 -25.48
CA PRO A 275 17.78 -33.80 -26.10
C PRO A 275 16.38 -33.54 -25.49
N LEU A 276 16.16 -32.36 -24.93
CA LEU A 276 14.81 -31.84 -24.61
C LEU A 276 14.26 -31.06 -25.82
N PRO A 277 12.94 -31.14 -26.10
CA PRO A 277 12.34 -30.64 -27.33
C PRO A 277 12.20 -29.10 -27.32
N PRO A 278 12.12 -28.47 -28.51
CA PRO A 278 12.17 -27.02 -28.65
C PRO A 278 10.90 -26.36 -28.09
N SER A 279 11.08 -25.39 -27.18
CA SER A 279 9.99 -24.64 -26.55
C SER A 279 9.48 -23.55 -27.50
N THR A 280 8.24 -23.69 -27.96
CA THR A 280 7.58 -22.77 -28.87
C THR A 280 7.14 -21.49 -28.14
N ILE A 281 7.60 -20.34 -28.63
CA ILE A 281 7.20 -19.00 -28.19
C ILE A 281 5.82 -18.69 -28.76
N THR A 282 4.85 -18.32 -27.93
CA THR A 282 3.61 -17.68 -28.39
C THR A 282 3.38 -16.39 -27.61
N SER A 283 3.25 -15.29 -28.35
CA SER A 283 2.94 -13.95 -27.85
C SER A 283 1.48 -13.63 -28.14
N ASN A 284 0.72 -13.19 -27.12
CA ASN A 284 -0.51 -12.44 -27.34
C ASN A 284 -0.59 -11.29 -26.32
N ASN A 285 -0.69 -10.07 -26.88
CA ASN A 285 -1.04 -8.75 -26.33
C ASN A 285 -0.48 -8.30 -24.97
N ASN A 286 0.24 -7.17 -25.02
CA ASN A 286 0.61 -6.18 -23.98
C ASN A 286 1.16 -6.66 -22.63
N ASN A 287 1.46 -7.93 -22.48
CA ASN A 287 1.88 -8.50 -21.21
C ASN A 287 3.29 -9.09 -21.32
N ILE A 288 4.21 -8.60 -20.50
CA ILE A 288 5.56 -9.19 -20.36
C ILE A 288 5.40 -10.47 -19.53
N PHE A 289 5.34 -11.60 -20.22
CA PHE A 289 5.31 -12.92 -19.57
C PHE A 289 6.62 -13.18 -18.83
N ILE A 290 6.57 -13.23 -17.49
CA ILE A 290 7.67 -13.76 -16.68
C ILE A 290 7.68 -15.30 -16.86
N GLN A 291 8.40 -15.77 -17.87
CA GLN A 291 8.66 -17.21 -18.08
C GLN A 291 9.66 -17.81 -17.08
N ASN A 292 10.10 -17.08 -16.06
CA ASN A 292 11.05 -17.59 -15.08
C ASN A 292 10.30 -18.20 -13.89
N THR A 293 9.95 -19.48 -14.01
CA THR A 293 9.32 -20.28 -12.93
C THR A 293 10.12 -20.23 -11.63
N ALA A 294 11.45 -20.10 -11.69
CA ALA A 294 12.29 -19.96 -10.49
C ALA A 294 12.14 -18.58 -9.82
N LEU A 295 12.05 -17.50 -10.59
CA LEU A 295 11.73 -16.17 -10.05
C LEU A 295 10.32 -16.12 -9.47
N LYS A 296 9.35 -16.70 -10.19
CA LYS A 296 7.98 -16.83 -9.70
C LYS A 296 7.95 -17.57 -8.37
N ASN A 297 8.61 -18.72 -8.24
CA ASN A 297 8.64 -19.50 -7.00
C ASN A 297 9.39 -18.79 -5.86
N LYS A 298 10.52 -18.11 -6.14
CA LYS A 298 11.25 -17.32 -5.15
C LYS A 298 10.45 -16.11 -4.64
N LEU A 299 9.69 -15.47 -5.52
CA LEU A 299 8.78 -14.40 -5.15
C LEU A 299 7.50 -14.93 -4.51
N LEU A 300 7.10 -16.18 -4.80
CA LEU A 300 5.90 -16.79 -4.25
C LEU A 300 6.02 -16.98 -2.73
N ASP A 301 7.20 -17.30 -2.21
CA ASP A 301 7.44 -17.37 -0.75
C ASP A 301 7.34 -16.00 -0.06
N ILE A 302 7.61 -14.93 -0.81
CA ILE A 302 7.35 -13.56 -0.36
C ILE A 302 5.84 -13.33 -0.49
N ILE A 303 5.27 -13.38 -1.69
CA ILE A 303 3.86 -13.09 -2.01
C ILE A 303 2.83 -13.92 -1.21
N ASN A 304 3.12 -15.17 -0.88
CA ASN A 304 2.27 -16.06 -0.08
C ASN A 304 2.52 -15.95 1.43
N ASP A 305 3.43 -15.08 1.87
CA ASP A 305 3.58 -14.77 3.29
C ASP A 305 2.21 -14.26 3.80
N PRO A 306 1.59 -14.93 4.78
CA PRO A 306 0.25 -14.59 5.25
C PRO A 306 0.18 -13.19 5.88
N GLU A 307 1.32 -12.56 6.15
CA GLU A 307 1.40 -11.17 6.59
C GLU A 307 1.31 -10.15 5.45
N ILE A 308 1.33 -10.55 4.16
CA ILE A 308 1.40 -9.64 3.00
C ILE A 308 0.03 -9.25 2.44
N ILE A 309 -0.11 -7.96 2.12
CA ILE A 309 -1.14 -7.44 1.22
C ILE A 309 -0.88 -8.00 -0.18
N HIS A 310 -1.75 -8.90 -0.66
CA HIS A 310 -1.62 -9.53 -1.99
C HIS A 310 -1.11 -8.53 -3.05
N LEU A 311 0.10 -8.76 -3.55
CA LEU A 311 0.64 -8.04 -4.70
C LEU A 311 -0.11 -8.53 -5.93
N ASP A 312 -0.83 -7.64 -6.60
CA ASP A 312 -1.45 -8.00 -7.85
C ASP A 312 -0.38 -8.06 -8.94
N THR A 313 -0.35 -9.19 -9.64
CA THR A 313 0.51 -9.37 -10.82
C THR A 313 -0.28 -9.10 -12.10
N HIS A 314 -1.55 -8.68 -11.99
CA HIS A 314 -2.47 -8.59 -13.11
C HIS A 314 -2.11 -7.48 -14.13
N ASP A 315 -1.37 -6.45 -13.71
CA ASP A 315 -0.84 -5.43 -14.64
C ASP A 315 0.51 -5.88 -15.29
N LEU A 316 0.97 -7.11 -15.01
CA LEU A 316 1.97 -7.85 -15.81
C LEU A 316 1.32 -8.92 -16.73
N GLY A 317 -0.01 -9.05 -16.72
CA GLY A 317 -0.72 -10.05 -17.52
C GLY A 317 -0.43 -11.50 -17.18
N ILE A 318 -0.18 -11.80 -15.91
CA ILE A 318 -0.08 -13.18 -15.45
C ILE A 318 -1.49 -13.72 -15.20
N LYS A 319 -2.18 -14.18 -16.25
CA LYS A 319 -3.34 -15.08 -16.11
C LYS A 319 -2.86 -16.51 -15.92
N ILE A 320 -3.22 -17.16 -14.80
CA ILE A 320 -3.15 -18.61 -14.67
C ILE A 320 -4.43 -19.16 -15.32
N LEU A 321 -4.35 -19.57 -16.60
CA LEU A 321 -5.45 -20.30 -17.24
C LEU A 321 -5.31 -21.81 -16.98
N PRO A 322 -6.40 -22.51 -16.66
CA PRO A 322 -6.40 -23.97 -16.59
C PRO A 322 -6.15 -24.54 -17.98
N THR A 323 -5.28 -25.54 -18.04
CA THR A 323 -4.81 -26.19 -19.27
C THR A 323 -5.96 -26.83 -20.06
N THR A 324 -6.47 -26.14 -21.09
CA THR A 324 -7.11 -26.79 -22.24
C THR A 324 -6.74 -26.05 -23.53
N LYS A 325 -6.44 -26.82 -24.59
CA LYS A 325 -5.82 -26.43 -25.86
C LYS A 325 -6.86 -25.90 -26.88
N SER A 326 -6.51 -24.83 -27.62
CA SER A 326 -6.92 -24.57 -29.03
C SER A 326 -6.10 -23.38 -29.56
N SER A 327 -5.16 -23.58 -30.48
CA SER A 327 -5.22 -23.54 -31.97
C SER A 327 -5.23 -22.13 -32.61
N GLU A 328 -4.03 -21.73 -33.09
CA GLU A 328 -3.64 -20.91 -34.27
C GLU A 328 -4.33 -19.56 -34.60
N THR A 329 -3.53 -18.48 -34.75
CA THR A 329 -3.02 -17.98 -36.06
C THR A 329 -2.18 -16.70 -35.90
N ASN A 330 -1.00 -16.68 -36.56
CA ASN A 330 0.03 -15.62 -36.74
C ASN A 330 0.64 -14.91 -35.51
N PRO A 331 1.98 -14.99 -35.29
CA PRO A 331 2.63 -14.26 -34.21
C PRO A 331 2.84 -12.78 -34.59
N PRO A 332 2.46 -11.81 -33.73
CA PRO A 332 2.93 -10.43 -33.86
C PRO A 332 4.45 -10.35 -33.60
N PRO A 333 5.14 -9.31 -34.09
CA PRO A 333 6.59 -9.18 -33.89
C PRO A 333 6.92 -9.14 -32.39
N PRO A 334 8.02 -9.77 -31.95
CA PRO A 334 8.40 -9.80 -30.55
C PRO A 334 8.74 -8.37 -30.11
N ILE A 335 8.07 -7.84 -29.09
CA ILE A 335 8.53 -6.62 -28.41
C ILE A 335 9.60 -7.06 -27.40
N PRO A 336 10.91 -6.82 -27.65
CA PRO A 336 11.99 -7.39 -26.83
C PRO A 336 12.41 -6.40 -25.74
N LYS A 337 12.90 -6.95 -24.61
CA LYS A 337 13.53 -6.28 -23.44
C LYS A 337 14.36 -5.02 -23.74
N LEU A 338 14.97 -4.94 -24.92
CA LEU A 338 15.74 -3.79 -25.38
C LEU A 338 14.91 -2.49 -25.41
N TYR A 339 13.64 -2.57 -25.78
CA TYR A 339 12.82 -1.39 -26.07
C TYR A 339 12.46 -0.59 -24.80
N PHE A 340 12.20 -1.26 -23.67
CA PHE A 340 11.86 -0.60 -22.42
C PHE A 340 13.08 0.08 -21.78
N ASN A 341 14.23 -0.61 -21.74
CA ASN A 341 15.49 -0.02 -21.26
C ASN A 341 15.94 1.14 -22.16
N GLN A 342 15.73 1.04 -23.48
CA GLN A 342 15.98 2.14 -24.42
C GLN A 342 14.98 3.30 -24.23
N LYS A 343 13.69 3.04 -24.01
CA LYS A 343 12.66 4.08 -23.73
C LYS A 343 13.01 4.82 -22.44
N LEU A 344 13.42 4.14 -21.37
CA LEU A 344 13.87 4.78 -20.14
C LEU A 344 15.17 5.57 -20.32
N LYS A 345 16.19 5.02 -20.99
CA LYS A 345 17.40 5.78 -21.36
C LYS A 345 17.06 7.03 -22.17
N THR A 346 16.11 6.92 -23.10
CA THR A 346 15.64 8.04 -23.94
C THR A 346 14.88 9.06 -23.11
N ILE A 347 14.02 8.64 -22.17
CA ILE A 347 13.28 9.52 -21.26
C ILE A 347 14.25 10.29 -20.35
N VAL A 348 15.22 9.59 -19.75
CA VAL A 348 16.25 10.20 -18.91
C VAL A 348 17.09 11.18 -19.73
N ALA A 349 17.49 10.82 -20.95
CA ALA A 349 18.24 11.70 -21.85
C ALA A 349 17.44 12.91 -22.35
N LYS A 350 16.14 12.75 -22.65
CA LYS A 350 15.25 13.86 -23.03
C LYS A 350 15.07 14.85 -21.88
N HIS A 351 14.92 14.36 -20.65
CA HIS A 351 14.82 15.21 -19.46
C HIS A 351 16.15 15.88 -19.05
N GLN A 352 17.30 15.41 -19.55
CA GLN A 352 18.55 16.18 -19.43
C GLN A 352 18.54 17.44 -20.30
N ASN A 353 17.69 17.49 -21.34
CA ASN A 353 17.64 18.57 -22.32
C ASN A 353 16.39 19.47 -22.22
N GLU A 354 15.31 19.05 -21.56
CA GLU A 354 14.07 19.83 -21.44
C GLU A 354 13.46 19.78 -20.03
N ASN A 355 13.25 20.97 -19.45
CA ASN A 355 12.35 21.17 -18.33
C ASN A 355 10.91 21.12 -18.84
N HIS A 356 10.05 20.35 -18.16
CA HIS A 356 8.60 20.18 -18.36
C HIS A 356 8.22 18.99 -19.25
N HIS A 357 7.85 17.86 -18.64
CA HIS A 357 6.69 17.01 -18.98
C HIS A 357 6.52 15.91 -17.91
N THR A 358 5.29 15.65 -17.45
CA THR A 358 4.93 14.55 -16.54
C THR A 358 4.70 13.26 -17.33
N ILE A 359 5.19 12.13 -16.81
CA ILE A 359 5.06 10.81 -17.44
C ILE A 359 3.88 10.05 -16.81
N ASP A 360 3.01 9.51 -17.66
CA ASP A 360 1.96 8.56 -17.29
C ASP A 360 2.52 7.14 -17.39
N TRP A 361 2.52 6.41 -16.28
CA TRP A 361 3.17 5.09 -16.13
C TRP A 361 2.35 3.94 -16.74
N ALA A 362 1.13 4.21 -17.20
CA ALA A 362 0.23 3.21 -17.73
C ALA A 362 0.25 3.07 -19.27
N ASN A 363 1.16 3.74 -20.01
CA ASN A 363 1.22 3.69 -21.49
C ASN A 363 2.63 3.56 -22.13
#